data_AF-A0A3G2EBL7-F1
#
_entry.id   AF-A0A3G2EBL7-F1
#
_cell.length_a   1.000
_cell.length_b   1.000
_cell.length_c   1.000
_cell.angle_alpha   90.00
_cell.angle_beta   90.00
_cell.angle_gamma   90.00
#
_symmetry.space_group_name_H-M   'P 1'
#
loop_
_entity.id
_entity.type
_entity.pdbx_description
1 polymer ?
#
loop_
_entity_poly.entity_id
_entity_poly.type
_entity_poly.pdbx_seq_one_letter_code
_entity_poly.pdbx_strand_id
1 'polypeptide(L)'
;MITETTQAAPAATALTLPQRAAVALGAVDYEAKIKEQVAASTDITAVIDPAGREQAHRIGMNLLKLRTGIKAVGEAARKDATDFSKAVIAKEKDLIALITPEENRVFELRDAYDTKVEAEKQAAIAKERERIAAIQADIAAIHDAPLELVDKSAADIQAAEATVAAIVVDKERFAEFEKDAAKVVAEVSAKLASLHAAAVANEEEAARIAAERAELAQLREAAAEARRIAQVEADRIAAQRQAEDDRRAALVAEQEAEALRQREAQAAELKKQADAQAEQNRLEQAEIARQRQELLDMQTAAAEAARLAQVDADRLANEAVQAEQAAQLAVARAAEQAAQVAAPAPSAPIGIHRAPAAIAPAVSRPAPAPDLLDATADDLYPSDSDILDVMFDQFGLTAAEAIDRLAKFDFAAARAGLIAEAA
;
A
#
# COMPACT_ATOMS: atom_id res chain seq x y z
N MET A 1 -33.76 50.41 69.76
CA MET A 1 -34.63 50.57 70.94
C MET A 1 -35.80 51.45 70.54
N ILE A 2 -37.03 50.95 70.66
CA ILE A 2 -38.25 51.75 70.58
C ILE A 2 -39.00 51.48 71.88
N THR A 3 -39.41 52.52 72.60
CA THR A 3 -40.06 52.39 73.91
C THR A 3 -41.55 52.13 73.72
N GLU A 4 -42.01 50.92 74.05
CA GLU A 4 -43.43 50.58 74.08
C GLU A 4 -44.14 51.32 75.22
N THR A 5 -44.83 52.42 74.89
CA THR A 5 -45.70 53.12 75.83
C THR A 5 -47.03 52.40 75.94
N THR A 6 -47.08 51.34 76.77
CA THR A 6 -48.30 50.54 77.01
C THR A 6 -49.36 51.35 77.76
N GLN A 7 -50.16 52.11 77.00
CA GLN A 7 -51.25 52.92 77.53
C GLN A 7 -52.47 52.03 77.83
N ALA A 8 -52.47 51.41 79.01
CA ALA A 8 -53.60 50.62 79.50
C ALA A 8 -54.85 51.50 79.72
N ALA A 9 -55.82 51.39 78.80
CA ALA A 9 -57.12 52.05 78.94
C ALA A 9 -57.97 51.38 80.03
N PRO A 10 -58.73 52.13 80.85
CA PRO A 10 -59.57 51.55 81.88
C PRO A 10 -60.74 50.77 81.27
N ALA A 11 -60.96 49.54 81.75
CA ALA A 11 -62.03 48.66 81.28
C ALA A 11 -63.42 49.13 81.77
N ALA A 12 -63.99 50.11 81.08
CA ALA A 12 -65.41 50.42 81.21
C ALA A 12 -66.25 49.20 80.79
N THR A 13 -67.17 48.75 81.65
CA THR A 13 -67.96 47.53 81.45
C THR A 13 -68.79 47.63 80.16
N ALA A 14 -68.34 46.97 79.10
CA ALA A 14 -68.96 47.05 77.79
C ALA A 14 -70.38 46.46 77.83
N LEU A 15 -71.37 47.25 77.40
CA LEU A 15 -72.75 46.78 77.27
C LEU A 15 -72.81 45.64 76.25
N THR A 16 -73.37 44.50 76.67
CA THR A 16 -73.67 43.36 75.80
C THR A 16 -74.64 43.77 74.69
N LEU A 17 -74.69 43.03 73.58
CA LEU A 17 -75.59 43.35 72.46
C LEU A 17 -77.07 43.50 72.86
N PRO A 18 -77.65 42.64 73.75
CA PRO A 18 -79.00 42.85 74.28
C PRO A 18 -79.14 44.13 75.10
N GLN A 19 -78.16 44.50 75.93
CA GLN A 19 -78.18 45.74 76.70
C GLN A 19 -78.08 46.98 75.79
N ARG A 20 -77.23 46.94 74.75
CA ARG A 20 -77.17 48.00 73.73
C ARG A 20 -78.50 48.15 72.99
N ALA A 21 -79.16 47.04 72.64
CA ALA A 21 -80.48 47.06 72.00
C ALA A 21 -81.56 47.64 72.94
N ALA A 22 -81.55 47.27 74.23
CA ALA A 22 -82.48 47.81 75.22
C ALA A 22 -82.31 49.34 75.42
N VAL A 23 -81.07 49.83 75.45
CA VAL A 23 -80.77 51.28 75.50
C VAL A 23 -81.20 51.98 74.21
N ALA A 24 -80.85 51.44 73.04
CA ALA A 24 -81.20 52.03 71.74
C ALA A 24 -82.71 52.08 71.45
N LEU A 25 -83.48 51.15 72.04
CA LEU A 25 -84.95 51.16 71.99
C LEU A 25 -85.61 52.03 73.06
N GLY A 26 -84.87 52.53 74.06
CA GLY A 26 -85.46 53.19 75.24
C GLY A 26 -86.37 52.24 76.05
N ALA A 27 -86.00 50.96 76.12
CA ALA A 27 -86.90 49.88 76.55
C ALA A 27 -87.50 50.11 77.95
N VAL A 28 -86.70 50.56 78.93
CA VAL A 28 -87.14 50.84 80.31
C VAL A 28 -88.28 51.88 80.34
N ASP A 29 -88.10 52.95 79.57
CA ASP A 29 -89.04 54.06 79.44
C ASP A 29 -90.36 53.64 78.78
N TYR A 30 -90.27 52.83 77.72
CA TYR A 30 -91.45 52.29 77.05
C TYR A 30 -92.15 51.22 77.86
N GLU A 31 -91.44 50.34 78.57
CA GLU A 31 -92.02 49.38 79.50
C GLU A 31 -92.83 50.06 80.60
N ALA A 32 -92.31 51.13 81.21
CA ALA A 32 -93.04 51.89 82.22
C ALA A 32 -94.35 52.47 81.66
N LYS A 33 -94.27 53.16 80.50
CA LYS A 33 -95.42 53.78 79.83
C LYS A 33 -96.44 52.74 79.33
N ILE A 34 -96.00 51.56 78.90
CA ILE A 34 -96.89 50.43 78.54
C ILE A 34 -97.59 49.90 79.79
N LYS A 35 -96.87 49.63 80.89
CA LYS A 35 -97.45 49.13 82.14
C LYS A 35 -98.50 50.09 82.70
N GLU A 36 -98.25 51.39 82.65
CA GLU A 36 -99.20 52.45 82.99
C GLU A 36 -100.48 52.40 82.14
N GLN A 37 -100.37 52.43 80.81
CA GLN A 37 -101.53 52.45 79.91
C GLN A 37 -102.29 51.12 79.88
N VAL A 38 -101.61 49.99 80.14
CA VAL A 38 -102.26 48.68 80.33
C VAL A 38 -103.04 48.66 81.64
N ALA A 39 -102.46 49.11 82.77
CA ALA A 39 -103.16 49.19 84.04
C ALA A 39 -104.43 50.07 83.92
N ALA A 40 -104.33 51.24 83.27
CA ALA A 40 -105.47 52.12 83.02
C ALA A 40 -106.56 51.53 82.09
N SER A 41 -106.27 50.45 81.36
CA SER A 41 -107.23 49.76 80.49
C SER A 41 -108.01 48.62 81.18
N THR A 42 -107.54 48.15 82.34
CA THR A 42 -108.01 46.90 82.97
C THR A 42 -109.51 46.88 83.27
N ASP A 43 -110.05 48.00 83.74
CA ASP A 43 -111.47 48.10 84.14
C ASP A 43 -112.44 48.23 82.95
N ILE A 44 -111.93 48.43 81.73
CA ILE A 44 -112.71 48.67 80.52
C ILE A 44 -113.18 47.34 79.92
N THR A 45 -114.07 46.67 80.65
CA THR A 45 -114.66 45.37 80.28
C THR A 45 -115.85 45.51 79.32
N ALA A 46 -116.57 46.64 79.36
CA ALA A 46 -117.64 46.99 78.43
C ALA A 46 -117.78 48.51 78.28
N VAL A 47 -118.28 48.97 77.13
CA VAL A 47 -118.63 50.38 76.91
C VAL A 47 -120.15 50.51 76.95
N ILE A 48 -120.66 51.00 78.08
CA ILE A 48 -122.10 51.15 78.34
C ILE A 48 -122.62 52.59 78.24
N ASP A 49 -121.72 53.57 78.15
CA ASP A 49 -122.05 54.99 78.15
C ASP A 49 -121.06 55.84 77.30
N PRO A 50 -121.34 57.13 77.06
CA PRO A 50 -120.45 58.00 76.30
C PRO A 50 -119.07 58.25 76.95
N ALA A 51 -118.98 58.26 78.29
CA ALA A 51 -117.71 58.51 78.97
C ALA A 51 -116.75 57.32 78.85
N GLY A 52 -117.25 56.09 79.02
CA GLY A 52 -116.49 54.86 78.79
C GLY A 52 -115.98 54.74 77.36
N ARG A 53 -116.78 55.18 76.36
CA ARG A 53 -116.33 55.24 74.95
C ARG A 53 -115.11 56.16 74.78
N GLU A 54 -115.16 57.33 75.38
CA GLU A 54 -114.10 58.34 75.27
C GLU A 54 -112.83 57.93 76.05
N GLN A 55 -112.98 57.31 77.23
CA GLN A 55 -111.88 56.70 77.97
C GLN A 55 -111.20 55.59 77.15
N ALA A 56 -111.98 54.66 76.59
CA ALA A 56 -111.48 53.58 75.74
C ALA A 56 -110.75 54.11 74.49
N HIS A 57 -111.32 55.13 73.83
CA HIS A 57 -110.70 55.77 72.66
C HIS A 57 -109.34 56.39 73.03
N ARG A 58 -109.27 57.17 74.11
CA ARG A 58 -108.05 57.85 74.57
C ARG A 58 -106.91 56.88 74.88
N ILE A 59 -107.20 55.83 75.65
CA ILE A 59 -106.20 54.80 76.00
C ILE A 59 -105.79 54.01 74.75
N GLY A 60 -106.74 53.67 73.87
CA GLY A 60 -106.45 53.04 72.58
C GLY A 60 -105.51 53.88 71.69
N MET A 61 -105.70 55.21 71.66
CA MET A 61 -104.80 56.13 70.93
C MET A 61 -103.43 56.26 71.60
N ASN A 62 -103.35 56.25 72.93
CA ASN A 62 -102.07 56.23 73.66
C ASN A 62 -101.28 54.94 73.37
N LEU A 63 -101.92 53.78 73.48
CA LEU A 63 -101.31 52.47 73.17
C LEU A 63 -100.88 52.38 71.70
N LEU A 64 -101.70 52.90 70.77
CA LEU A 64 -101.35 53.02 69.36
C LEU A 64 -100.09 53.89 69.15
N LYS A 65 -100.03 55.06 69.80
CA LYS A 65 -98.91 56.01 69.73
C LYS A 65 -97.62 55.44 70.32
N LEU A 66 -97.70 54.69 71.43
CA LEU A 66 -96.56 53.96 71.99
C LEU A 66 -96.05 52.90 71.00
N ARG A 67 -96.96 52.09 70.43
CA ARG A 67 -96.62 51.04 69.44
C ARG A 67 -95.95 51.62 68.19
N THR A 68 -96.46 52.72 67.64
CA THR A 68 -95.85 53.36 66.46
C THR A 68 -94.52 54.05 66.80
N GLY A 69 -94.40 54.63 68.00
CA GLY A 69 -93.14 55.18 68.50
C GLY A 69 -92.03 54.13 68.62
N ILE A 70 -92.31 53.00 69.27
CA ILE A 70 -91.36 51.88 69.40
C ILE A 70 -90.94 51.35 68.03
N LYS A 71 -91.88 51.23 67.07
CA LYS A 71 -91.56 50.84 65.70
C LYS A 71 -90.59 51.83 65.04
N ALA A 72 -90.86 53.14 65.12
CA ALA A 72 -90.01 54.17 64.53
C ALA A 72 -88.61 54.22 65.16
N VAL A 73 -88.51 54.10 66.49
CA VAL A 73 -87.21 54.01 67.19
C VAL A 73 -86.46 52.73 66.79
N GLY A 74 -87.14 51.59 66.69
CA GLY A 74 -86.55 50.34 66.22
C GLY A 74 -86.19 50.32 64.72
N GLU A 75 -86.77 51.19 63.89
CA GLU A 75 -86.34 51.43 62.50
C GLU A 75 -85.12 52.35 62.46
N ALA A 76 -85.10 53.42 63.24
CA ALA A 76 -83.95 54.32 63.38
C ALA A 76 -82.71 53.61 63.92
N ALA A 77 -82.83 52.84 65.01
CA ALA A 77 -81.72 52.10 65.63
C ALA A 77 -81.11 51.03 64.70
N ARG A 78 -81.94 50.36 63.88
CA ARG A 78 -81.45 49.41 62.85
C ARG A 78 -80.74 50.13 61.71
N LYS A 79 -81.24 51.30 61.28
CA LYS A 79 -80.57 52.13 60.26
C LYS A 79 -79.21 52.60 60.77
N ASP A 80 -79.15 53.15 61.99
CA ASP A 80 -77.92 53.62 62.62
C ASP A 80 -76.86 52.51 62.73
N ALA A 81 -77.23 51.34 63.25
CA ALA A 81 -76.33 50.18 63.31
C ALA A 81 -75.82 49.72 61.91
N THR A 82 -76.69 49.83 60.89
CA THR A 82 -76.32 49.49 59.50
C THR A 82 -75.34 50.51 58.92
N ASP A 83 -75.55 51.81 59.17
CA ASP A 83 -74.69 52.86 58.64
C ASP A 83 -73.36 52.95 59.41
N PHE A 84 -73.35 52.66 60.71
CA PHE A 84 -72.12 52.43 61.49
C PHE A 84 -71.30 51.27 60.92
N SER A 85 -71.93 50.13 60.60
CA SER A 85 -71.23 48.99 59.99
C SER A 85 -70.59 49.35 58.65
N LYS A 86 -71.29 50.11 57.79
CA LYS A 86 -70.72 50.65 56.54
C LYS A 86 -69.53 51.58 56.80
N ALA A 87 -69.62 52.46 57.80
CA ALA A 87 -68.56 53.39 58.15
C ALA A 87 -67.30 52.67 58.66
N VAL A 88 -67.45 51.58 59.42
CA VAL A 88 -66.33 50.71 59.82
C VAL A 88 -65.68 50.06 58.60
N ILE A 89 -66.46 49.43 57.71
CA ILE A 89 -65.94 48.78 56.49
C ILE A 89 -65.26 49.79 55.54
N ALA A 90 -65.81 51.00 55.41
CA ALA A 90 -65.19 52.07 54.65
C ALA A 90 -63.83 52.46 55.28
N LYS A 91 -63.78 52.63 56.61
CA LYS A 91 -62.55 53.04 57.28
C LYS A 91 -61.47 51.95 57.31
N GLU A 92 -61.87 50.68 57.39
CA GLU A 92 -61.01 49.52 57.20
C GLU A 92 -60.36 49.57 55.81
N LYS A 93 -61.18 49.76 54.76
CA LYS A 93 -60.69 49.88 53.37
C LYS A 93 -59.73 51.08 53.20
N ASP A 94 -60.03 52.24 53.80
CA ASP A 94 -59.15 53.41 53.74
C ASP A 94 -57.78 53.14 54.40
N LEU A 95 -57.75 52.39 55.50
CA LEU A 95 -56.51 52.04 56.21
C LEU A 95 -55.69 51.00 55.43
N ILE A 96 -56.34 50.01 54.82
CA ILE A 96 -55.68 49.04 53.92
C ILE A 96 -55.11 49.77 52.69
N ALA A 97 -55.90 50.62 52.05
CA ALA A 97 -55.49 51.38 50.87
C ALA A 97 -54.32 52.35 51.13
N LEU A 98 -54.11 52.76 52.40
CA LEU A 98 -52.97 53.58 52.81
C LEU A 98 -51.68 52.76 52.95
N ILE A 99 -51.74 51.51 53.41
CA ILE A 99 -50.55 50.68 53.67
C ILE A 99 -50.11 49.82 52.49
N THR A 100 -51.05 49.25 51.72
CA THR A 100 -50.71 48.31 50.61
C THR A 100 -49.73 48.89 49.56
N PRO A 101 -49.79 50.18 49.15
CA PRO A 101 -48.80 50.72 48.22
C PRO A 101 -47.38 50.75 48.80
N GLU A 102 -47.25 51.00 50.10
CA GLU A 102 -45.94 51.05 50.79
C GLU A 102 -45.42 49.64 51.08
N GLU A 103 -46.31 48.70 51.45
CA GLU A 103 -46.01 47.28 51.60
C GLU A 103 -45.43 46.69 50.31
N ASN A 104 -46.12 46.91 49.18
CA ASN A 104 -45.64 46.50 47.86
C ASN A 104 -44.28 47.13 47.53
N ARG A 105 -44.12 48.45 47.72
CA ARG A 105 -42.87 49.18 47.45
C ARG A 105 -41.69 48.65 48.28
N VAL A 106 -41.94 48.24 49.53
CA VAL A 106 -40.90 47.67 50.40
C VAL A 106 -40.52 46.26 49.97
N PHE A 107 -41.47 45.42 49.55
CA PHE A 107 -41.16 44.10 49.00
C PHE A 107 -40.44 44.19 47.65
N GLU A 108 -40.88 45.05 46.73
CA GLU A 108 -40.19 45.32 45.45
C GLU A 108 -38.74 45.77 45.66
N LEU A 109 -38.47 46.62 46.65
CA LEU A 109 -37.10 47.05 46.98
C LEU A 109 -36.24 45.93 47.58
N ARG A 110 -36.80 45.05 48.41
CA ARG A 110 -36.09 43.86 48.92
C ARG A 110 -35.76 42.93 47.76
N ASP A 111 -36.75 42.56 46.95
CA ASP A 111 -36.60 41.55 45.91
C ASP A 111 -35.66 42.04 44.79
N ALA A 112 -35.66 43.35 44.49
CA ALA A 112 -34.70 43.97 43.59
C ALA A 112 -33.27 44.07 44.17
N TYR A 113 -33.10 44.09 45.50
CA TYR A 113 -31.78 44.01 46.15
C TYR A 113 -31.26 42.57 46.15
N ASP A 114 -32.09 41.61 46.58
CA ASP A 114 -31.73 40.19 46.63
C ASP A 114 -31.38 39.65 45.22
N THR A 115 -32.13 40.09 44.20
CA THR A 115 -31.82 39.79 42.78
C THR A 115 -30.45 40.31 42.35
N LYS A 116 -30.04 41.52 42.80
CA LYS A 116 -28.72 42.07 42.48
C LYS A 116 -27.61 41.32 43.20
N VAL A 117 -27.77 41.03 44.49
CA VAL A 117 -26.78 40.29 45.29
C VAL A 117 -26.56 38.90 44.70
N GLU A 118 -27.60 38.19 44.28
CA GLU A 118 -27.42 36.88 43.63
C GLU A 118 -26.80 37.03 42.23
N ALA A 119 -27.15 38.05 41.44
CA ALA A 119 -26.51 38.31 40.15
C ALA A 119 -25.01 38.63 40.29
N GLU A 120 -24.62 39.47 41.25
CA GLU A 120 -23.21 39.79 41.57
C GLU A 120 -22.45 38.54 42.04
N LYS A 121 -23.08 37.71 42.88
CA LYS A 121 -22.54 36.42 43.34
C LYS A 121 -22.36 35.42 42.20
N GLN A 122 -23.33 35.29 41.30
CA GLN A 122 -23.21 34.41 40.12
C GLN A 122 -22.16 34.94 39.13
N ALA A 123 -22.04 36.25 38.94
CA ALA A 123 -20.98 36.85 38.12
C ALA A 123 -19.59 36.61 38.72
N ALA A 124 -19.43 36.69 40.05
CA ALA A 124 -18.19 36.35 40.74
C ALA A 124 -17.84 34.85 40.59
N ILE A 125 -18.82 33.96 40.73
CA ILE A 125 -18.66 32.51 40.51
C ILE A 125 -18.30 32.20 39.05
N ALA A 126 -18.91 32.88 38.09
CA ALA A 126 -18.60 32.73 36.66
C ALA A 126 -17.16 33.16 36.36
N LYS A 127 -16.76 34.37 36.77
CA LYS A 127 -15.39 34.88 36.59
C LYS A 127 -14.34 33.98 37.25
N GLU A 128 -14.63 33.42 38.41
CA GLU A 128 -13.70 32.50 39.10
C GLU A 128 -13.61 31.15 38.38
N ARG A 129 -14.71 30.63 37.84
CA ARG A 129 -14.70 29.45 36.96
C ARG A 129 -13.92 29.70 35.67
N GLU A 130 -14.06 30.88 35.07
CA GLU A 130 -13.28 31.30 33.90
C GLU A 130 -11.78 31.35 34.21
N ARG A 131 -11.38 31.92 35.36
CA ARG A 131 -9.99 31.92 35.83
C ARG A 131 -9.44 30.50 35.99
N ILE A 132 -10.17 29.64 36.70
CA ILE A 132 -9.76 28.25 36.94
C ILE A 132 -9.67 27.46 35.62
N ALA A 133 -10.66 27.61 34.73
CA ALA A 133 -10.68 26.94 33.43
C ALA A 133 -9.53 27.41 32.53
N ALA A 134 -9.18 28.70 32.53
CA ALA A 134 -8.04 29.22 31.79
C ALA A 134 -6.71 28.62 32.29
N ILE A 135 -6.49 28.59 33.62
CA ILE A 135 -5.27 27.99 34.20
C ILE A 135 -5.20 26.48 33.90
N GLN A 136 -6.32 25.77 33.96
CA GLN A 136 -6.39 24.34 33.63
C GLN A 136 -6.16 24.08 32.13
N ALA A 137 -6.63 24.96 31.24
CA ALA A 137 -6.34 24.88 29.80
C ALA A 137 -4.86 25.14 29.50
N ASP A 138 -4.23 26.12 30.17
CA ASP A 138 -2.79 26.37 30.09
C ASP A 138 -1.98 25.12 30.50
N ILE A 139 -2.36 24.45 31.60
CA ILE A 139 -1.71 23.22 32.07
C ILE A 139 -1.94 22.05 31.09
N ALA A 140 -3.14 21.91 30.54
CA ALA A 140 -3.44 20.87 29.54
C ALA A 140 -2.65 21.07 28.24
N ALA A 141 -2.52 22.31 27.75
CA ALA A 141 -1.72 22.62 26.56
C ALA A 141 -0.23 22.27 26.75
N ILE A 142 0.31 22.44 27.97
CA ILE A 142 1.67 21.98 28.30
C ILE A 142 1.73 20.45 28.30
N HIS A 143 0.77 19.78 28.94
CA HIS A 143 0.70 18.32 29.02
C HIS A 143 0.64 17.64 27.64
N ASP A 144 -0.14 18.20 26.72
CA ASP A 144 -0.43 17.59 25.42
C ASP A 144 0.61 17.94 24.33
N ALA A 145 1.48 18.93 24.56
CA ALA A 145 2.52 19.35 23.61
C ALA A 145 3.40 18.19 23.05
N PRO A 146 3.81 17.15 23.80
CA PRO A 146 4.54 16.00 23.26
C PRO A 146 3.75 15.16 22.24
N LEU A 147 2.43 15.29 22.18
CA LEU A 147 1.57 14.58 21.22
C LEU A 147 1.54 15.29 19.86
N GLU A 148 1.59 16.64 19.85
CA GLU A 148 1.67 17.44 18.62
C GLU A 148 3.04 17.33 17.92
N LEU A 149 4.04 16.83 18.66
CA LEU A 149 5.45 16.71 18.25
C LEU A 149 5.86 15.31 17.80
N VAL A 150 4.92 14.36 17.73
CA VAL A 150 5.14 13.06 17.09
C VAL A 150 5.42 13.27 15.59
N ASP A 151 6.36 12.50 15.06
CA ASP A 151 6.84 12.55 13.65
C ASP A 151 7.36 13.93 13.19
N LYS A 152 7.82 14.79 14.13
CA LYS A 152 8.54 16.04 13.84
C LYS A 152 10.05 15.84 13.82
N SER A 153 10.78 16.82 13.28
CA SER A 153 12.24 16.80 13.30
C SER A 153 12.80 17.01 14.71
N ALA A 154 14.03 16.56 14.94
CA ALA A 154 14.77 16.85 16.17
C ALA A 154 14.82 18.36 16.49
N ALA A 155 14.97 19.20 15.46
CA ALA A 155 15.01 20.66 15.60
C ALA A 155 13.66 21.26 16.07
N ASP A 156 12.53 20.74 15.58
CA ASP A 156 11.19 21.18 16.03
C ASP A 156 10.96 20.79 17.51
N ILE A 157 11.34 19.57 17.88
CA ILE A 157 11.20 19.09 19.26
C ILE A 157 12.12 19.89 20.20
N GLN A 158 13.37 20.20 19.78
CA GLN A 158 14.28 21.05 20.53
C GLN A 158 13.74 22.48 20.73
N ALA A 159 13.04 23.04 19.73
CA ALA A 159 12.39 24.34 19.87
C ALA A 159 11.23 24.30 20.89
N ALA A 160 10.50 23.19 20.95
CA ALA A 160 9.47 22.97 21.96
C ALA A 160 10.05 22.73 23.36
N GLU A 161 11.16 21.99 23.50
CA GLU A 161 11.90 21.86 24.76
C GLU A 161 12.30 23.24 25.32
N ALA A 162 12.87 24.11 24.48
CA ALA A 162 13.24 25.46 24.87
C ALA A 162 12.01 26.30 25.29
N THR A 163 10.86 26.09 24.63
CA THR A 163 9.60 26.76 24.96
C THR A 163 9.05 26.28 26.31
N VAL A 164 9.04 24.98 26.59
CA VAL A 164 8.58 24.41 27.88
C VAL A 164 9.55 24.77 29.01
N ALA A 165 10.86 24.75 28.77
CA ALA A 165 11.88 25.15 29.75
C ALA A 165 11.82 26.65 30.09
N ALA A 166 11.25 27.49 29.22
CA ALA A 166 11.01 28.92 29.47
C ALA A 166 9.72 29.20 30.29
N ILE A 167 8.92 28.17 30.62
CA ILE A 167 7.70 28.33 31.42
C ILE A 167 8.08 28.58 32.88
N VAL A 168 8.02 29.84 33.29
CA VAL A 168 8.03 30.20 34.71
C VAL A 168 6.75 29.65 35.35
N VAL A 169 6.92 28.74 36.32
CA VAL A 169 5.83 28.21 37.14
C VAL A 169 5.87 28.91 38.49
N ASP A 170 4.90 29.80 38.69
CA ASP A 170 4.72 30.56 39.92
C ASP A 170 3.23 30.76 40.25
N LYS A 171 2.97 31.51 41.34
CA LYS A 171 1.62 31.83 41.82
C LYS A 171 0.96 33.00 41.10
N GLU A 172 1.70 33.79 40.34
CA GLU A 172 1.13 34.90 39.56
C GLU A 172 0.49 34.34 38.28
N ARG A 173 1.08 33.30 37.67
CA ARG A 173 0.52 32.58 36.52
C ARG A 173 -0.44 31.45 36.89
N PHE A 174 -0.04 30.53 37.78
CA PHE A 174 -0.80 29.30 38.04
C PHE A 174 -1.56 29.28 39.38
N ALA A 175 -1.41 30.33 40.20
CA ALA A 175 -2.13 30.50 41.47
C ALA A 175 -2.13 29.25 42.37
N GLU A 176 -3.28 28.63 42.62
CA GLU A 176 -3.41 27.42 43.46
C GLU A 176 -2.89 26.14 42.77
N PHE A 177 -2.79 26.14 41.43
CA PHE A 177 -2.34 25.02 40.61
C PHE A 177 -0.82 25.02 40.35
N GLU A 178 -0.06 25.93 40.97
CA GLU A 178 1.42 26.03 40.92
C GLU A 178 2.13 24.66 40.96
N LYS A 179 1.68 23.77 41.86
CA LYS A 179 2.28 22.44 42.05
C LYS A 179 1.95 21.45 40.93
N ASP A 180 0.73 21.51 40.40
CA ASP A 180 0.29 20.61 39.34
C ASP A 180 0.91 21.05 38.00
N ALA A 181 0.99 22.36 37.77
CA ALA A 181 1.76 22.95 36.66
C ALA A 181 3.25 22.56 36.74
N ALA A 182 3.88 22.66 37.92
CA ALA A 182 5.29 22.28 38.09
C ALA A 182 5.53 20.78 37.82
N LYS A 183 4.60 19.93 38.24
CA LYS A 183 4.62 18.48 37.95
C LYS A 183 4.52 18.23 36.44
N VAL A 184 3.52 18.83 35.78
CA VAL A 184 3.29 18.66 34.34
C VAL A 184 4.48 19.18 33.52
N VAL A 185 5.02 20.37 33.82
CA VAL A 185 6.22 20.90 33.15
C VAL A 185 7.41 19.95 33.30
N ALA A 186 7.62 19.33 34.46
CA ALA A 186 8.70 18.37 34.67
C ALA A 186 8.48 17.04 33.91
N GLU A 187 7.27 16.49 33.92
CA GLU A 187 6.91 15.26 33.20
C GLU A 187 7.00 15.46 31.68
N VAL A 188 6.53 16.60 31.18
CA VAL A 188 6.62 17.01 29.76
C VAL A 188 8.06 17.25 29.34
N SER A 189 8.86 17.96 30.13
CA SER A 189 10.29 18.18 29.83
C SER A 189 11.05 16.86 29.71
N ALA A 190 10.78 15.89 30.59
CA ALA A 190 11.38 14.56 30.52
C ALA A 190 10.88 13.76 29.30
N LYS A 191 9.61 13.93 28.91
CA LYS A 191 9.02 13.29 27.73
C LYS A 191 9.59 13.86 26.42
N LEU A 192 9.74 15.18 26.32
CA LEU A 192 10.36 15.86 25.17
C LEU A 192 11.83 15.45 25.01
N ALA A 193 12.61 15.46 26.11
CA ALA A 193 14.01 14.97 26.10
C ALA A 193 14.14 13.54 25.55
N SER A 194 13.18 12.67 25.88
CA SER A 194 13.13 11.30 25.33
C SER A 194 12.71 11.23 23.86
N LEU A 195 11.90 12.17 23.36
CA LEU A 195 11.48 12.24 21.96
C LEU A 195 12.57 12.85 21.08
N HIS A 196 13.19 13.94 21.54
CA HIS A 196 14.30 14.62 20.87
C HIS A 196 15.50 13.68 20.70
N ALA A 197 15.90 12.96 21.76
CA ALA A 197 16.98 11.98 21.68
C ALA A 197 16.68 10.83 20.68
N ALA A 198 15.41 10.41 20.57
CA ALA A 198 15.00 9.41 19.58
C ALA A 198 14.98 9.97 18.15
N ALA A 199 14.54 11.22 17.96
CA ALA A 199 14.55 11.90 16.67
C ALA A 199 15.98 12.11 16.14
N VAL A 200 16.91 12.57 16.99
CA VAL A 200 18.33 12.69 16.63
C VAL A 200 18.91 11.34 16.19
N ALA A 201 18.69 10.28 16.97
CA ALA A 201 19.18 8.95 16.61
C ALA A 201 18.60 8.42 15.28
N ASN A 202 17.31 8.69 15.02
CA ASN A 202 16.66 8.34 13.76
C ASN A 202 17.20 9.16 12.57
N GLU A 203 17.47 10.45 12.75
CA GLU A 203 18.04 11.33 11.73
C GLU A 203 19.51 10.97 11.42
N GLU A 204 20.32 10.64 12.44
CA GLU A 204 21.70 10.15 12.27
C GLU A 204 21.74 8.79 11.55
N GLU A 205 20.85 7.87 11.90
CA GLU A 205 20.70 6.57 11.23
C GLU A 205 20.25 6.75 9.77
N ALA A 206 19.25 7.60 9.51
CA ALA A 206 18.79 7.92 8.16
C ALA A 206 19.90 8.58 7.31
N ALA A 207 20.71 9.46 7.90
CA ALA A 207 21.88 10.06 7.24
C ALA A 207 22.95 9.01 6.92
N ARG A 208 23.23 8.05 7.83
CA ARG A 208 24.16 6.94 7.55
C ARG A 208 23.66 6.06 6.41
N ILE A 209 22.38 5.68 6.43
CA ILE A 209 21.75 4.88 5.36
C ILE A 209 21.77 5.63 4.02
N ALA A 210 21.56 6.96 4.02
CA ALA A 210 21.66 7.77 2.82
C ALA A 210 23.09 7.82 2.25
N ALA A 211 24.11 7.95 3.11
CA ALA A 211 25.52 7.90 2.71
C ALA A 211 25.91 6.53 2.14
N GLU A 212 25.56 5.43 2.81
CA GLU A 212 25.83 4.06 2.34
C GLU A 212 25.17 3.78 0.98
N ARG A 213 23.93 4.25 0.79
CA ARG A 213 23.23 4.17 -0.51
C ARG A 213 23.92 4.97 -1.61
N ALA A 214 24.49 6.13 -1.29
CA ALA A 214 25.25 6.95 -2.24
C ALA A 214 26.59 6.30 -2.62
N GLU A 215 27.34 5.75 -1.66
CA GLU A 215 28.57 4.99 -1.93
C GLU A 215 28.28 3.74 -2.78
N LEU A 216 27.22 2.99 -2.46
CA LEU A 216 26.80 1.83 -3.23
C LEU A 216 26.36 2.19 -4.66
N ALA A 217 25.77 3.38 -4.86
CA ALA A 217 25.46 3.89 -6.20
C ALA A 217 26.74 4.20 -6.99
N GLN A 218 27.70 4.93 -6.40
CA GLN A 218 28.99 5.22 -7.05
C GLN A 218 29.77 3.95 -7.39
N LEU A 219 29.77 2.95 -6.51
CA LEU A 219 30.40 1.64 -6.77
C LEU A 219 29.73 0.90 -7.94
N ARG A 220 28.39 1.00 -8.09
CA ARG A 220 27.66 0.42 -9.22
C ARG A 220 27.96 1.15 -10.53
N GLU A 221 28.06 2.48 -10.52
CA GLU A 221 28.44 3.27 -11.70
C GLU A 221 29.89 2.99 -12.12
N ALA A 222 30.83 2.95 -11.17
CA ALA A 222 32.22 2.60 -11.42
C ALA A 222 32.36 1.15 -11.97
N ALA A 223 31.59 0.19 -11.43
CA ALA A 223 31.56 -1.17 -11.95
C ALA A 223 30.91 -1.26 -13.35
N ALA A 224 29.92 -0.43 -13.66
CA ALA A 224 29.33 -0.35 -14.99
C ALA A 224 30.30 0.26 -16.00
N GLU A 225 31.06 1.30 -15.62
CA GLU A 225 32.10 1.90 -16.46
C GLU A 225 33.27 0.94 -16.69
N ALA A 226 33.75 0.26 -15.64
CA ALA A 226 34.77 -0.77 -15.77
C ALA A 226 34.33 -1.91 -16.72
N ARG A 227 33.03 -2.28 -16.71
CA ARG A 227 32.46 -3.22 -17.68
C ARG A 227 32.42 -2.65 -19.11
N ARG A 228 32.07 -1.38 -19.29
CA ARG A 228 32.12 -0.71 -20.62
C ARG A 228 33.54 -0.70 -21.19
N ILE A 229 34.53 -0.30 -20.38
CA ILE A 229 35.95 -0.28 -20.77
C ILE A 229 36.44 -1.71 -21.09
N ALA A 230 36.12 -2.69 -20.25
CA ALA A 230 36.49 -4.09 -20.47
C ALA A 230 35.85 -4.68 -21.74
N GLN A 231 34.59 -4.34 -22.05
CA GLN A 231 33.93 -4.75 -23.28
C GLN A 231 34.60 -4.12 -24.51
N VAL A 232 34.85 -2.81 -24.51
CA VAL A 232 35.52 -2.11 -25.62
C VAL A 232 36.92 -2.68 -25.91
N GLU A 233 37.71 -2.98 -24.88
CA GLU A 233 39.03 -3.59 -25.09
C GLU A 233 38.95 -5.08 -25.46
N ALA A 234 37.94 -5.83 -24.98
CA ALA A 234 37.68 -7.20 -25.43
C ALA A 234 37.25 -7.26 -26.90
N ASP A 235 36.36 -6.38 -27.33
CA ASP A 235 35.91 -6.23 -28.72
C ASP A 235 37.09 -5.83 -29.63
N ARG A 236 37.97 -4.93 -29.14
CA ARG A 236 39.21 -4.54 -29.82
C ARG A 236 40.18 -5.72 -29.97
N ILE A 237 40.39 -6.50 -28.92
CA ILE A 237 41.25 -7.70 -28.96
C ILE A 237 40.65 -8.77 -29.89
N ALA A 238 39.33 -8.95 -29.90
CA ALA A 238 38.63 -9.84 -30.82
C ALA A 238 38.82 -9.38 -32.28
N ALA A 239 38.60 -8.10 -32.57
CA ALA A 239 38.81 -7.53 -33.91
C ALA A 239 40.29 -7.61 -34.36
N GLN A 240 41.25 -7.43 -33.44
CA GLN A 240 42.67 -7.63 -33.74
C GLN A 240 43.00 -9.09 -34.07
N ARG A 241 42.50 -10.05 -33.28
CA ARG A 241 42.68 -11.48 -33.54
C ARG A 241 42.06 -11.90 -34.87
N GLN A 242 40.82 -11.48 -35.12
CA GLN A 242 40.15 -11.75 -36.38
C GLN A 242 40.92 -11.15 -37.57
N ALA A 243 41.44 -9.91 -37.45
CA ALA A 243 42.29 -9.32 -38.48
C ALA A 243 43.67 -10.01 -38.64
N GLU A 244 44.21 -10.67 -37.61
CA GLU A 244 45.40 -11.54 -37.75
C GLU A 244 45.06 -12.88 -38.40
N ASP A 245 43.96 -13.51 -38.02
CA ASP A 245 43.53 -14.80 -38.55
C ASP A 245 43.03 -14.67 -40.01
N ASP A 246 42.38 -13.57 -40.37
CA ASP A 246 42.06 -13.20 -41.76
C ASP A 246 43.35 -13.00 -42.59
N ARG A 247 44.39 -12.37 -42.02
CA ARG A 247 45.71 -12.25 -42.68
C ARG A 247 46.41 -13.60 -42.83
N ARG A 248 46.33 -14.49 -41.83
CA ARG A 248 46.87 -15.85 -41.90
C ARG A 248 46.13 -16.67 -42.96
N ALA A 249 44.79 -16.60 -42.99
CA ALA A 249 43.96 -17.25 -43.99
C ALA A 249 44.27 -16.73 -45.41
N ALA A 250 44.45 -15.42 -45.59
CA ALA A 250 44.86 -14.84 -46.86
C ALA A 250 46.27 -15.32 -47.31
N LEU A 251 47.24 -15.37 -46.40
CA LEU A 251 48.59 -15.88 -46.69
C LEU A 251 48.58 -17.39 -47.01
N VAL A 252 47.76 -18.19 -46.33
CA VAL A 252 47.59 -19.62 -46.64
C VAL A 252 46.91 -19.79 -48.00
N ALA A 253 45.84 -19.04 -48.30
CA ALA A 253 45.17 -19.08 -49.59
C ALA A 253 46.09 -18.63 -50.74
N GLU A 254 46.95 -17.65 -50.53
CA GLU A 254 47.97 -17.22 -51.49
C GLU A 254 49.02 -18.32 -51.72
N GLN A 255 49.53 -18.95 -50.66
CA GLN A 255 50.45 -20.09 -50.74
C GLN A 255 49.81 -21.32 -51.41
N GLU A 256 48.54 -21.61 -51.14
CA GLU A 256 47.80 -22.69 -51.81
C GLU A 256 47.56 -22.38 -53.29
N ALA A 257 47.23 -21.12 -53.63
CA ALA A 257 47.11 -20.67 -55.02
C ALA A 257 48.47 -20.67 -55.76
N GLU A 258 49.59 -20.41 -55.08
CA GLU A 258 50.94 -20.59 -55.64
C GLU A 258 51.30 -22.07 -55.78
N ALA A 259 51.03 -22.91 -54.78
CA ALA A 259 51.27 -24.35 -54.85
C ALA A 259 50.42 -25.02 -55.94
N LEU A 260 49.19 -24.55 -56.17
CA LEU A 260 48.34 -24.99 -57.29
C LEU A 260 48.94 -24.55 -58.62
N ARG A 261 49.29 -23.26 -58.79
CA ARG A 261 49.97 -22.76 -60.01
C ARG A 261 51.27 -23.51 -60.30
N GLN A 262 52.06 -23.85 -59.27
CA GLN A 262 53.28 -24.66 -59.40
C GLN A 262 52.96 -26.10 -59.80
N ARG A 263 51.94 -26.73 -59.22
CA ARG A 263 51.50 -28.08 -59.62
C ARG A 263 50.93 -28.13 -61.04
N GLU A 264 50.18 -27.11 -61.45
CA GLU A 264 49.68 -26.97 -62.82
C GLU A 264 50.83 -26.76 -63.83
N ALA A 265 51.82 -25.92 -63.49
CA ALA A 265 53.02 -25.76 -64.30
C ALA A 265 53.84 -27.06 -64.40
N GLN A 266 54.03 -27.77 -63.28
CA GLN A 266 54.70 -29.08 -63.26
C GLN A 266 53.93 -30.14 -64.04
N ALA A 267 52.60 -30.19 -63.92
CA ALA A 267 51.76 -31.12 -64.67
C ALA A 267 51.74 -30.81 -66.17
N ALA A 268 51.73 -29.52 -66.56
CA ALA A 268 51.86 -29.10 -67.94
C ALA A 268 53.24 -29.46 -68.52
N GLU A 269 54.32 -29.31 -67.76
CA GLU A 269 55.67 -29.65 -68.18
C GLU A 269 55.90 -31.17 -68.26
N LEU A 270 55.43 -31.93 -67.26
CA LEU A 270 55.38 -33.40 -67.32
C LEU A 270 54.54 -33.89 -68.49
N LYS A 271 53.45 -33.20 -68.83
CA LYS A 271 52.65 -33.53 -70.02
C LYS A 271 53.42 -33.27 -71.31
N LYS A 272 54.10 -32.12 -71.47
CA LYS A 272 54.98 -31.88 -72.64
C LYS A 272 56.05 -32.96 -72.78
N GLN A 273 56.67 -33.36 -71.67
CA GLN A 273 57.67 -34.42 -71.65
C GLN A 273 57.08 -35.77 -72.05
N ALA A 274 55.90 -36.12 -71.52
CA ALA A 274 55.18 -37.34 -71.91
C ALA A 274 54.73 -37.33 -73.38
N ASP A 275 54.22 -36.20 -73.89
CA ASP A 275 53.81 -36.04 -75.29
C ASP A 275 55.03 -36.14 -76.23
N ALA A 276 56.15 -35.48 -75.91
CA ALA A 276 57.40 -35.57 -76.67
C ALA A 276 58.03 -36.96 -76.63
N GLN A 277 58.00 -37.64 -75.47
CA GLN A 277 58.51 -39.00 -75.34
C GLN A 277 57.56 -40.03 -76.00
N ALA A 278 56.26 -39.74 -76.07
CA ALA A 278 55.31 -40.51 -76.87
C ALA A 278 55.57 -40.33 -78.39
N GLU A 279 55.98 -39.14 -78.84
CA GLU A 279 56.43 -38.92 -80.23
C GLU A 279 57.73 -39.70 -80.53
N GLN A 280 58.74 -39.63 -79.65
CA GLN A 280 59.98 -40.40 -79.79
C GLN A 280 59.72 -41.91 -79.87
N ASN A 281 58.93 -42.46 -78.94
CA ASN A 281 58.50 -43.86 -78.98
C ASN A 281 57.75 -44.22 -80.27
N ARG A 282 56.98 -43.29 -80.87
CA ARG A 282 56.25 -43.51 -82.12
C ARG A 282 57.20 -43.55 -83.33
N LEU A 283 58.25 -42.72 -83.33
CA LEU A 283 59.30 -42.71 -84.34
C LEU A 283 60.17 -43.97 -84.25
N GLU A 284 60.63 -44.34 -83.06
CA GLU A 284 61.40 -45.58 -82.81
C GLU A 284 60.60 -46.83 -83.22
N GLN A 285 59.31 -46.90 -82.91
CA GLN A 285 58.45 -48.02 -83.36
C GLN A 285 58.30 -48.07 -84.89
N ALA A 286 58.25 -46.92 -85.58
CA ALA A 286 58.21 -46.88 -87.04
C ALA A 286 59.55 -47.31 -87.67
N GLU A 287 60.67 -46.99 -87.03
CA GLU A 287 62.01 -47.42 -87.48
C GLU A 287 62.26 -48.91 -87.23
N ILE A 288 61.88 -49.43 -86.06
CA ILE A 288 61.89 -50.87 -85.75
C ILE A 288 60.96 -51.65 -86.68
N ALA A 289 59.82 -51.09 -87.07
CA ALA A 289 58.92 -51.69 -88.06
C ALA A 289 59.58 -51.79 -89.45
N ARG A 290 60.27 -50.72 -89.91
CA ARG A 290 61.07 -50.76 -91.15
C ARG A 290 62.16 -51.83 -91.10
N GLN A 291 62.98 -51.83 -90.06
CA GLN A 291 64.09 -52.78 -89.91
C GLN A 291 63.60 -54.24 -89.88
N ARG A 292 62.43 -54.51 -89.30
CA ARG A 292 61.80 -55.85 -89.33
C ARG A 292 61.28 -56.24 -90.72
N GLN A 293 60.72 -55.29 -91.46
CA GLN A 293 60.24 -55.54 -92.82
C GLN A 293 61.41 -55.84 -93.77
N GLU A 294 62.47 -55.02 -93.70
CA GLU A 294 63.71 -55.18 -94.47
C GLU A 294 64.41 -56.53 -94.18
N LEU A 295 64.37 -56.99 -92.92
CA LEU A 295 64.84 -58.32 -92.51
C LEU A 295 63.99 -59.47 -93.09
N LEU A 296 62.68 -59.30 -93.23
CA LEU A 296 61.78 -60.31 -93.80
C LEU A 296 61.98 -60.42 -95.32
N ASP A 297 62.08 -59.29 -96.01
CA ASP A 297 62.34 -59.24 -97.45
C ASP A 297 63.72 -59.82 -97.80
N MET A 298 64.72 -59.64 -96.93
CA MET A 298 66.04 -60.27 -97.07
C MET A 298 66.01 -61.79 -96.79
N GLN A 299 65.14 -62.27 -95.90
CA GLN A 299 64.97 -63.70 -95.63
C GLN A 299 64.23 -64.44 -96.75
N THR A 300 63.23 -63.84 -97.39
CA THR A 300 62.54 -64.45 -98.53
C THR A 300 63.47 -64.58 -99.74
N ALA A 301 64.25 -63.53 -100.06
CA ALA A 301 65.26 -63.57 -101.11
C ALA A 301 66.33 -64.67 -100.88
N ALA A 302 66.78 -64.84 -99.63
CA ALA A 302 67.73 -65.90 -99.26
C ALA A 302 67.15 -67.31 -99.42
N ALA A 303 65.85 -67.51 -99.12
CA ALA A 303 65.18 -68.80 -99.23
C ALA A 303 65.00 -69.25 -100.70
N GLU A 304 64.74 -68.33 -101.62
CA GLU A 304 64.63 -68.64 -103.06
C GLU A 304 66.00 -68.97 -103.67
N ALA A 305 67.05 -68.22 -103.32
CA ALA A 305 68.41 -68.50 -103.75
C ALA A 305 68.91 -69.88 -103.28
N ALA A 306 68.61 -70.27 -102.03
CA ALA A 306 68.95 -71.58 -101.49
C ALA A 306 68.28 -72.74 -102.27
N ARG A 307 67.01 -72.57 -102.67
CA ARG A 307 66.28 -73.59 -103.45
C ARG A 307 66.87 -73.83 -104.84
N LEU A 308 67.36 -72.80 -105.52
CA LEU A 308 68.02 -72.96 -106.81
C LEU A 308 69.33 -73.74 -106.69
N ALA A 309 70.17 -73.37 -105.71
CA ALA A 309 71.46 -74.02 -105.47
C ALA A 309 71.34 -75.51 -105.14
N GLN A 310 70.28 -75.91 -104.43
CA GLN A 310 70.08 -77.30 -104.01
C GLN A 310 69.75 -78.24 -105.19
N VAL A 311 69.06 -77.75 -106.22
CA VAL A 311 68.75 -78.53 -107.44
C VAL A 311 70.01 -78.84 -108.27
N ASP A 312 70.96 -77.90 -108.34
CA ASP A 312 72.24 -78.14 -109.03
C ASP A 312 73.22 -78.98 -108.20
N ALA A 313 73.15 -78.90 -106.87
CA ALA A 313 73.96 -79.74 -105.98
C ALA A 313 73.61 -81.23 -106.10
N ASP A 314 72.32 -81.58 -106.06
CA ASP A 314 71.86 -82.98 -106.17
C ASP A 314 72.21 -83.61 -107.54
N ARG A 315 72.28 -82.80 -108.61
CA ARG A 315 72.68 -83.23 -109.94
C ARG A 315 74.16 -83.65 -109.97
N LEU A 316 75.05 -82.84 -109.40
CA LEU A 316 76.49 -83.12 -109.34
C LEU A 316 76.85 -84.25 -108.36
N ALA A 317 76.11 -84.38 -107.25
CA ALA A 317 76.34 -85.42 -106.26
C ALA A 317 76.12 -86.84 -106.83
N ASN A 318 75.11 -87.03 -107.67
CA ASN A 318 74.82 -88.34 -108.28
C ASN A 318 75.88 -88.78 -109.31
N GLU A 319 76.50 -87.83 -110.02
CA GLU A 319 77.59 -88.13 -110.96
C GLU A 319 78.89 -88.54 -110.24
N ALA A 320 79.19 -87.93 -109.08
CA ALA A 320 80.35 -88.28 -108.27
C ALA A 320 80.28 -89.69 -107.65
N VAL A 321 79.12 -90.07 -107.11
CA VAL A 321 78.93 -91.38 -106.43
C VAL A 321 79.10 -92.56 -107.39
N GLN A 322 78.67 -92.41 -108.65
CA GLN A 322 78.88 -93.42 -109.71
C GLN A 322 80.37 -93.66 -109.98
N ALA A 323 81.19 -92.60 -109.98
CA ALA A 323 82.62 -92.72 -110.22
C ALA A 323 83.38 -93.36 -109.05
N GLU A 324 82.99 -93.05 -107.80
CA GLU A 324 83.71 -93.53 -106.61
C GLU A 324 83.40 -95.01 -106.30
N GLN A 325 82.16 -95.45 -106.49
CA GLN A 325 81.76 -96.85 -106.31
C GLN A 325 82.49 -97.82 -107.27
N ALA A 326 82.90 -97.34 -108.45
CA ALA A 326 83.70 -98.11 -109.40
C ALA A 326 85.15 -98.35 -108.91
N ALA A 327 85.70 -97.45 -108.08
CA ALA A 327 87.07 -97.55 -107.58
C ALA A 327 87.17 -98.41 -106.30
N GLN A 328 86.25 -98.23 -105.35
CA GLN A 328 86.37 -98.85 -104.02
C GLN A 328 86.14 -100.38 -104.03
N LEU A 329 85.41 -100.91 -105.02
CA LEU A 329 85.23 -102.35 -105.24
C LEU A 329 86.52 -103.12 -105.59
N ALA A 330 87.61 -102.42 -105.94
CA ALA A 330 88.87 -103.04 -106.34
C ALA A 330 89.85 -103.33 -105.18
N VAL A 331 89.67 -102.73 -104.00
CA VAL A 331 90.69 -102.73 -102.92
C VAL A 331 90.20 -103.37 -101.62
N ALA A 332 88.97 -103.09 -101.18
CA ALA A 332 88.49 -103.48 -99.84
C ALA A 332 87.98 -104.94 -99.73
N ARG A 333 88.42 -105.83 -100.63
CA ARG A 333 88.08 -107.28 -100.59
C ARG A 333 89.05 -108.10 -99.72
N ALA A 334 89.87 -107.43 -98.90
CA ALA A 334 91.11 -107.97 -98.32
C ALA A 334 91.33 -107.67 -96.82
N ALA A 335 90.36 -107.07 -96.12
CA ALA A 335 90.26 -107.01 -94.65
C ALA A 335 88.76 -106.95 -94.31
N GLU A 336 88.15 -107.96 -93.67
CA GLU A 336 88.29 -108.32 -92.25
C GLU A 336 87.87 -107.15 -91.34
N GLN A 337 86.64 -107.15 -90.84
CA GLN A 337 86.15 -107.85 -89.61
C GLN A 337 86.48 -107.09 -88.31
N ALA A 338 85.51 -107.09 -87.39
CA ALA A 338 85.54 -106.61 -85.99
C ALA A 338 85.28 -105.10 -85.66
N ALA A 339 84.21 -104.89 -84.89
CA ALA A 339 84.16 -104.18 -83.60
C ALA A 339 84.38 -102.63 -83.43
N GLN A 340 83.27 -101.95 -83.10
CA GLN A 340 83.00 -101.19 -81.83
C GLN A 340 83.75 -99.89 -81.39
N VAL A 341 82.92 -98.86 -81.06
CA VAL A 341 82.95 -97.96 -79.86
C VAL A 341 83.97 -96.79 -79.74
N ALA A 342 83.46 -95.54 -79.54
CA ALA A 342 83.73 -94.65 -78.35
C ALA A 342 83.30 -93.13 -78.46
N ALA A 343 82.30 -92.69 -77.67
CA ALA A 343 82.10 -91.34 -76.99
C ALA A 343 82.19 -89.99 -77.78
N PRO A 344 82.10 -88.74 -77.20
CA PRO A 344 81.61 -88.23 -75.88
C PRO A 344 80.75 -86.89 -75.86
N ALA A 345 80.15 -86.54 -74.69
CA ALA A 345 79.87 -85.17 -74.13
C ALA A 345 78.67 -84.26 -74.64
N PRO A 346 78.36 -83.02 -74.10
CA PRO A 346 77.58 -82.80 -72.84
C PRO A 346 76.59 -81.54 -72.69
N SER A 347 75.73 -81.56 -71.63
CA SER A 347 75.26 -80.43 -70.72
C SER A 347 74.06 -79.43 -70.94
N ALA A 348 73.47 -78.97 -69.79
CA ALA A 348 72.53 -77.82 -69.48
C ALA A 348 70.99 -78.02 -69.65
N PRO A 349 70.01 -77.14 -69.20
CA PRO A 349 70.03 -75.85 -68.41
C PRO A 349 68.84 -75.54 -67.38
N ILE A 350 68.85 -74.34 -66.71
CA ILE A 350 67.75 -73.42 -66.20
C ILE A 350 66.71 -73.77 -65.07
N GLY A 351 66.36 -72.79 -64.19
CA GLY A 351 65.18 -72.72 -63.27
C GLY A 351 64.95 -71.37 -62.51
N ILE A 352 63.72 -70.98 -62.09
CA ILE A 352 63.27 -69.61 -61.61
C ILE A 352 62.09 -69.61 -60.56
N HIS A 353 61.86 -68.52 -59.77
CA HIS A 353 60.75 -68.32 -58.76
C HIS A 353 60.05 -66.91 -58.72
N ARG A 354 58.94 -66.71 -57.94
CA ARG A 354 58.06 -65.49 -57.83
C ARG A 354 57.27 -65.37 -56.47
N ALA A 355 56.62 -64.23 -56.13
CA ALA A 355 55.86 -63.88 -54.86
C ALA A 355 54.39 -63.34 -55.14
N PRO A 356 53.53 -62.64 -54.30
CA PRO A 356 53.70 -61.82 -53.03
C PRO A 356 52.50 -61.64 -51.97
N ALA A 357 52.69 -60.79 -50.93
CA ALA A 357 51.76 -59.77 -50.27
C ALA A 357 50.61 -60.05 -49.21
N ALA A 358 50.27 -58.97 -48.42
CA ALA A 358 48.97 -58.53 -47.77
C ALA A 358 48.69 -58.58 -46.20
N ILE A 359 47.81 -57.68 -45.65
CA ILE A 359 47.59 -57.33 -44.19
C ILE A 359 46.14 -56.79 -43.80
N ALA A 360 45.61 -57.17 -42.60
CA ALA A 360 44.63 -56.58 -41.57
C ALA A 360 43.21 -55.91 -41.83
N PRO A 361 42.27 -55.84 -40.81
CA PRO A 361 40.91 -55.19 -40.88
C PRO A 361 40.31 -54.38 -39.64
N ALA A 362 39.11 -53.76 -39.81
CA ALA A 362 37.93 -53.59 -38.86
C ALA A 362 37.52 -52.25 -38.11
N VAL A 363 36.23 -52.19 -37.62
CA VAL A 363 35.55 -51.30 -36.58
C VAL A 363 34.52 -50.18 -37.04
N SER A 364 33.58 -49.72 -36.15
CA SER A 364 32.27 -49.03 -36.47
C SER A 364 31.60 -48.13 -35.36
N ARG A 365 30.83 -47.05 -35.76
CA ARG A 365 29.58 -46.33 -35.22
C ARG A 365 29.17 -46.28 -33.69
N PRO A 366 28.22 -45.43 -33.16
CA PRO A 366 27.47 -44.22 -33.64
C PRO A 366 27.28 -43.03 -32.58
N ALA A 367 26.22 -42.19 -32.69
CA ALA A 367 25.87 -40.91 -31.96
C ALA A 367 24.91 -41.09 -30.70
N PRO A 368 24.13 -40.13 -30.07
CA PRO A 368 23.47 -38.85 -30.53
C PRO A 368 23.39 -37.64 -29.49
N ALA A 369 22.39 -36.71 -29.64
CA ALA A 369 22.06 -35.49 -28.84
C ALA A 369 20.60 -35.57 -28.24
N PRO A 370 19.74 -34.54 -27.92
CA PRO A 370 19.83 -33.04 -27.87
C PRO A 370 19.05 -32.31 -26.69
N ASP A 371 18.81 -30.98 -26.80
CA ASP A 371 17.64 -30.18 -26.30
C ASP A 371 17.33 -30.02 -24.78
N LEU A 372 16.53 -29.06 -24.26
CA LEU A 372 15.78 -27.88 -24.79
C LEU A 372 15.58 -26.78 -23.69
N LEU A 373 15.00 -25.62 -24.05
CA LEU A 373 14.50 -24.56 -23.15
C LEU A 373 13.02 -24.25 -23.45
N ASP A 374 12.17 -24.09 -22.43
CA ASP A 374 10.99 -23.20 -22.48
C ASP A 374 10.48 -22.87 -21.05
N ALA A 375 9.92 -21.68 -20.86
CA ALA A 375 9.19 -21.24 -19.66
C ALA A 375 8.33 -20.00 -19.99
N THR A 376 7.02 -20.08 -19.76
CA THR A 376 6.03 -19.09 -20.19
C THR A 376 5.78 -17.98 -19.17
N ALA A 377 5.29 -16.83 -19.63
CA ALA A 377 4.92 -15.70 -18.77
C ALA A 377 3.46 -15.78 -18.28
N ASP A 378 3.24 -15.72 -16.97
CA ASP A 378 1.94 -15.45 -16.32
C ASP A 378 2.05 -14.62 -15.01
N ASP A 379 3.27 -14.41 -14.48
CA ASP A 379 3.52 -13.81 -13.15
C ASP A 379 3.40 -12.26 -13.09
N LEU A 380 2.27 -11.68 -13.52
CA LEU A 380 2.07 -10.21 -13.49
C LEU A 380 0.83 -9.70 -12.72
N TYR A 381 0.16 -10.57 -11.95
CA TYR A 381 -0.82 -10.18 -10.94
C TYR A 381 -0.50 -10.87 -9.60
N PRO A 382 -0.51 -10.15 -8.45
CA PRO A 382 -0.44 -10.80 -7.14
C PRO A 382 -1.68 -11.66 -6.93
N SER A 383 -1.52 -12.82 -6.28
CA SER A 383 -2.64 -13.70 -5.98
C SER A 383 -3.49 -13.16 -4.82
N ASP A 384 -4.72 -13.67 -4.69
CA ASP A 384 -5.57 -13.38 -3.54
C ASP A 384 -4.92 -13.77 -2.20
N SER A 385 -3.94 -14.69 -2.20
CA SER A 385 -3.14 -15.03 -1.00
C SER A 385 -2.17 -13.90 -0.65
N ASP A 386 -1.40 -13.41 -1.62
CA ASP A 386 -0.41 -12.35 -1.41
C ASP A 386 -1.06 -11.06 -0.90
N ILE A 387 -2.27 -10.75 -1.42
CA ILE A 387 -3.07 -9.60 -0.99
C ILE A 387 -3.52 -9.76 0.47
N LEU A 388 -3.95 -10.96 0.87
CA LEU A 388 -4.36 -11.24 2.24
C LEU A 388 -3.16 -11.24 3.21
N ASP A 389 -2.03 -11.83 2.83
CA ASP A 389 -0.80 -11.86 3.65
C ASP A 389 -0.26 -10.45 3.95
N VAL A 390 -0.31 -9.53 2.97
CA VAL A 390 -0.02 -8.10 3.22
C VAL A 390 -1.04 -7.45 4.17
N MET A 391 -2.33 -7.80 4.08
CA MET A 391 -3.35 -7.31 5.02
C MET A 391 -3.22 -7.90 6.44
N PHE A 392 -2.67 -9.10 6.59
CA PHE A 392 -2.31 -9.68 7.88
C PHE A 392 -1.11 -8.95 8.49
N ASP A 393 0.03 -8.93 7.81
CA ASP A 393 1.30 -8.49 8.40
C ASP A 393 1.39 -6.96 8.59
N GLN A 394 0.82 -6.14 7.69
CA GLN A 394 0.89 -4.67 7.83
C GLN A 394 -0.21 -4.08 8.70
N PHE A 395 -1.36 -4.73 8.83
CA PHE A 395 -2.55 -4.13 9.48
C PHE A 395 -3.11 -4.95 10.65
N GLY A 396 -2.54 -6.13 10.96
CA GLY A 396 -2.88 -6.92 12.14
C GLY A 396 -4.32 -7.45 12.17
N LEU A 397 -4.99 -7.51 11.02
CA LEU A 397 -6.38 -7.91 10.88
C LEU A 397 -6.55 -9.43 11.03
N THR A 398 -7.67 -9.91 11.58
CA THR A 398 -8.03 -11.32 11.44
C THR A 398 -8.66 -11.60 10.08
N ALA A 399 -8.67 -12.87 9.66
CA ALA A 399 -9.12 -13.27 8.31
C ALA A 399 -10.56 -12.83 8.01
N ALA A 400 -11.44 -12.88 9.02
CA ALA A 400 -12.82 -12.43 8.90
C ALA A 400 -12.93 -10.90 8.69
N GLU A 401 -12.05 -10.12 9.34
CA GLU A 401 -12.04 -8.65 9.25
C GLU A 401 -11.42 -8.16 7.94
N ALA A 402 -10.39 -8.85 7.43
CA ALA A 402 -9.84 -8.60 6.10
C ALA A 402 -10.90 -8.83 5.01
N ILE A 403 -11.60 -9.97 5.05
CA ILE A 403 -12.68 -10.31 4.10
C ILE A 403 -13.86 -9.32 4.22
N ASP A 404 -14.28 -8.98 5.44
CA ASP A 404 -15.38 -8.02 5.68
C ASP A 404 -15.04 -6.60 5.20
N ARG A 405 -13.77 -6.18 5.28
CA ARG A 405 -13.30 -4.90 4.71
C ARG A 405 -13.23 -4.95 3.18
N LEU A 406 -12.66 -6.01 2.59
CA LEU A 406 -12.57 -6.18 1.14
C LEU A 406 -13.98 -6.21 0.50
N ALA A 407 -14.95 -6.86 1.13
CA ALA A 407 -16.35 -6.90 0.69
C ALA A 407 -17.07 -5.53 0.75
N LYS A 408 -16.48 -4.52 1.39
CA LYS A 408 -17.02 -3.15 1.53
C LYS A 408 -16.21 -2.10 0.76
N PHE A 409 -15.14 -2.52 0.07
CA PHE A 409 -14.23 -1.60 -0.63
C PHE A 409 -14.68 -1.40 -2.07
N ASP A 410 -14.98 -0.15 -2.46
CA ASP A 410 -15.34 0.18 -3.85
C ASP A 410 -14.09 0.34 -4.71
N PHE A 411 -13.65 -0.79 -5.28
CA PHE A 411 -12.52 -0.84 -6.21
C PHE A 411 -12.75 -0.02 -7.50
N ALA A 412 -13.99 0.25 -7.90
CA ALA A 412 -14.27 1.07 -9.08
C ALA A 412 -14.05 2.56 -8.76
N ALA A 413 -14.51 3.03 -7.60
CA ALA A 413 -14.22 4.38 -7.11
C ALA A 413 -12.72 4.60 -6.86
N ALA A 414 -12.04 3.65 -6.20
CA ALA A 414 -10.60 3.74 -5.94
C ALA A 414 -9.78 3.79 -7.24
N ARG A 415 -10.13 2.97 -8.24
CA ARG A 415 -9.47 2.97 -9.56
C ARG A 415 -9.75 4.23 -10.36
N ALA A 416 -10.94 4.82 -10.23
CA ALA A 416 -11.24 6.12 -10.84
C ALA A 416 -10.39 7.26 -10.25
N GLY A 417 -10.15 7.23 -8.93
CA GLY A 417 -9.25 8.17 -8.26
C GLY A 417 -7.81 8.05 -8.78
N LEU A 418 -7.22 6.86 -8.76
CA LEU A 418 -5.86 6.62 -9.24
C LEU A 418 -5.64 6.97 -10.72
N ILE A 419 -6.66 6.82 -11.57
CA ILE A 419 -6.57 7.23 -12.98
C ILE A 419 -6.67 8.77 -13.13
N ALA A 420 -7.37 9.46 -12.23
CA ALA A 420 -7.44 10.92 -12.21
C ALA A 420 -6.23 11.59 -11.52
N GLU A 421 -5.45 10.84 -10.74
CA GLU A 421 -4.21 11.29 -10.09
C GLU A 421 -2.95 11.02 -10.95
N ALA A 422 -3.08 10.17 -11.97
CA ALA A 422 -2.02 9.80 -12.91
C ALA A 422 -2.15 10.45 -14.32
N ALA A 423 -2.97 11.51 -14.45
CA ALA A 423 -3.32 12.17 -15.72
C ALA A 423 -3.25 13.71 -15.64
#